data_AF-A0A512DS54-F1
#
_entry.id   AF-A0A512DS54-F1
#
_cell.length_a   1.000
_cell.length_b   1.000
_cell.length_c   1.000
_cell.angle_alpha   90.00
_cell.angle_beta   90.00
_cell.angle_gamma   90.00
#
_symmetry.space_group_name_H-M   'P 1'
#
loop_
_entity.id
_entity.type
_entity.pdbx_description
1 polymer ?
#
loop_
_entity_poly.entity_id
_entity_poly.type
_entity_poly.pdbx_seq_one_letter_code
_entity_poly.pdbx_strand_id
1 'polypeptide(L)'
;MRRRGFALIAVFWIIMVVGLFAAIVVSRTGFDLDRSGWAVGMGKARAAADGAVEEAAFQLVGRINAGTPVLNLLDLADFEVRIDDVPVRVTVADEDGKIDLNGAQPELLAVLLQAVMRDNKGLASEDAAVLADRIADFRDIDNLRRLQGAEDPEYLAAGVAAGGKDAAFDSIGELGQVLGMTPALVEALTPYVTIYNGRSQFDPESGPLSLKALSLGLEGAGLAIAVAPSRHRVFTVAAVAELPNGVLFERRAALRITGDARQPVTWIGWRPGGAM
;
A
#
# COMPACT_ATOMS: atom_id res chain seq x y z
N MET A 1 79.70 -18.46 -16.54
CA MET A 1 78.37 -18.59 -17.17
C MET A 1 77.41 -17.59 -16.51
N ARG A 2 77.11 -16.45 -17.16
CA ARG A 2 76.14 -15.46 -16.66
C ARG A 2 74.79 -15.71 -17.34
N ARG A 3 73.82 -16.27 -16.60
CA ARG A 3 72.46 -16.52 -17.09
C ARG A 3 71.72 -15.17 -17.27
N ARG A 4 71.79 -14.60 -18.47
CA ARG A 4 71.13 -13.34 -18.85
C ARG A 4 69.59 -13.42 -18.97
N GLY A 5 68.98 -14.60 -18.81
CA GLY A 5 67.53 -14.80 -18.90
C GLY A 5 66.76 -14.70 -17.57
N PHE A 6 67.42 -14.78 -16.41
CA PHE A 6 66.73 -14.79 -15.12
C PHE A 6 66.18 -13.40 -14.72
N ALA A 7 66.90 -12.34 -15.09
CA ALA A 7 66.50 -10.97 -14.78
C ALA A 7 65.17 -10.58 -15.46
N LEU A 8 64.95 -11.02 -16.70
CA LEU A 8 63.71 -10.73 -17.44
C LEU A 8 62.49 -11.39 -16.78
N ILE A 9 62.63 -12.65 -16.35
CA ILE A 9 61.56 -13.39 -15.66
C ILE A 9 61.20 -12.72 -14.34
N ALA A 10 62.20 -12.26 -13.57
CA ALA A 10 61.96 -11.54 -12.32
C ALA A 10 61.22 -10.21 -12.55
N VAL A 11 61.59 -9.46 -13.59
CA VAL A 11 60.92 -8.20 -13.94
C VAL A 11 59.48 -8.43 -14.39
N PHE A 12 59.22 -9.43 -15.23
CA PHE A 12 57.85 -9.80 -15.61
C PHE A 12 57.00 -10.21 -14.40
N TRP A 13 57.58 -10.98 -13.48
CA TRP A 13 56.90 -11.37 -12.25
C TRP A 13 56.54 -10.16 -11.38
N ILE A 14 57.47 -9.21 -11.22
CA ILE A 14 57.21 -7.98 -10.45
C ILE A 14 56.12 -7.15 -11.13
N ILE A 15 56.18 -6.96 -12.45
CA ILE A 15 55.15 -6.22 -13.20
C ILE A 15 53.79 -6.90 -13.09
N MET A 16 53.73 -8.23 -13.16
CA MET A 16 52.48 -8.99 -13.03
C MET A 16 51.87 -8.83 -11.63
N VAL A 17 52.70 -8.94 -10.59
CA VAL A 17 52.25 -8.75 -9.19
C VAL A 17 51.78 -7.32 -8.95
N VAL A 18 52.51 -6.32 -9.45
CA VAL A 18 52.14 -4.90 -9.34
C VAL A 18 50.86 -4.61 -10.12
N GLY A 19 50.71 -5.17 -11.33
CA GLY A 19 49.50 -5.02 -12.14
C GLY A 19 48.28 -5.66 -11.49
N LEU A 20 48.44 -6.84 -10.90
CA LEU A 20 47.38 -7.50 -10.11
C LEU A 20 47.00 -6.65 -8.90
N PHE A 21 47.98 -6.09 -8.19
CA PHE A 21 47.73 -5.23 -7.03
C PHE A 21 46.97 -3.95 -7.44
N ALA A 22 47.37 -3.32 -8.55
CA ALA A 22 46.69 -2.15 -9.10
C ALA A 22 45.24 -2.47 -9.51
N ALA A 23 44.99 -3.61 -10.17
CA ALA A 23 43.64 -4.05 -10.54
C ALA A 23 42.74 -4.31 -9.32
N ILE A 24 43.29 -4.90 -8.25
CA ILE A 24 42.57 -5.13 -6.99
C ILE A 24 42.22 -3.80 -6.31
N VAL A 25 43.13 -2.82 -6.30
CA VAL A 25 42.85 -1.51 -5.72
C VAL A 25 41.78 -0.76 -6.53
N VAL A 26 41.92 -0.71 -7.87
CA VAL A 26 40.95 -0.03 -8.75
C VAL A 26 39.55 -0.64 -8.63
N SER A 27 39.45 -1.98 -8.60
CA SER A 27 38.17 -2.65 -8.40
C SER A 27 37.57 -2.32 -7.03
N ARG A 28 38.34 -2.33 -5.94
CA ARG A 28 37.84 -1.95 -4.60
C ARG A 28 37.41 -0.49 -4.50
N THR A 29 38.16 0.45 -5.09
CA THR A 29 37.82 1.89 -5.05
C THR A 29 36.55 2.22 -5.83
N GLY A 30 36.28 1.51 -6.93
CA GLY A 30 35.02 1.66 -7.67
C GLY A 30 33.80 1.23 -6.85
N PHE A 31 33.90 0.13 -6.10
CA PHE A 31 32.77 -0.40 -5.31
C PHE A 31 32.41 0.42 -4.06
N ASP A 32 33.36 1.13 -3.45
CA ASP A 32 33.10 1.93 -2.24
C ASP A 32 32.45 3.29 -2.55
N LEU A 33 32.74 3.89 -3.72
CA LEU A 33 32.16 5.17 -4.13
C LEU A 33 30.67 5.04 -4.52
N ASP A 34 30.29 3.98 -5.23
CA ASP A 34 28.90 3.77 -5.67
C ASP A 34 27.97 3.42 -4.49
N ARG A 35 28.44 2.63 -3.52
CA ARG A 35 27.65 2.27 -2.32
C ARG A 35 27.42 3.48 -1.40
N SER A 36 28.42 4.35 -1.24
CA SER A 36 28.26 5.57 -0.44
C SER A 36 27.26 6.53 -1.07
N GLY A 37 27.29 6.68 -2.41
CA GLY A 37 26.33 7.52 -3.14
C GLY A 37 24.90 7.01 -3.05
N TRP A 38 24.72 5.68 -3.16
CA TRP A 38 23.39 5.06 -3.09
C TRP A 38 22.77 5.16 -1.69
N ALA A 39 23.55 4.91 -0.62
CA ALA A 39 23.07 5.03 0.75
C ALA A 39 22.64 6.48 1.09
N VAL A 40 23.44 7.47 0.67
CA VAL A 40 23.09 8.89 0.82
C VAL A 40 21.85 9.25 0.00
N GLY A 41 21.78 8.77 -1.25
CA GLY A 41 20.61 8.96 -2.12
C GLY A 41 19.33 8.38 -1.51
N MET A 42 19.40 7.18 -0.95
CA MET A 42 18.27 6.53 -0.27
C MET A 42 17.84 7.30 0.98
N GLY A 43 18.79 7.82 1.76
CA GLY A 43 18.50 8.68 2.91
C GLY A 43 17.78 9.97 2.49
N LYS A 44 18.25 10.63 1.43
CA LYS A 44 17.59 11.81 0.85
C LYS A 44 16.19 11.51 0.34
N ALA A 45 16.03 10.44 -0.45
CA ALA A 45 14.74 10.03 -1.01
C ALA A 45 13.72 9.74 0.09
N ARG A 46 14.14 9.04 1.15
CA ARG A 46 13.31 8.76 2.32
C ARG A 46 12.90 10.03 3.05
N ALA A 47 13.84 10.92 3.37
CA ALA A 47 13.55 12.17 4.04
C ALA A 47 12.60 13.06 3.21
N ALA A 48 12.80 13.10 1.89
CA ALA A 48 11.94 13.83 0.97
C ALA A 48 10.52 13.25 0.93
N ALA A 49 10.37 11.93 0.82
CA ALA A 49 9.05 11.29 0.84
C ALA A 49 8.34 11.50 2.18
N ASP A 50 9.06 11.41 3.31
CA ASP A 50 8.51 11.65 4.64
C ASP A 50 8.04 13.12 4.80
N GLY A 51 8.85 14.08 4.33
CA GLY A 51 8.49 15.50 4.33
C GLY A 51 7.29 15.81 3.43
N ALA A 52 7.21 15.17 2.26
CA ALA A 52 6.09 15.36 1.34
C ALA A 52 4.76 14.82 1.90
N VAL A 53 4.79 13.73 2.67
CA VAL A 53 3.62 13.20 3.37
C VAL A 53 3.10 14.20 4.42
N GLU A 54 3.99 14.79 5.21
CA GLU A 54 3.65 15.81 6.20
C GLU A 54 3.13 17.09 5.55
N GLU A 55 3.75 17.53 4.45
CA GLU A 55 3.27 18.69 3.68
C GLU A 55 1.87 18.45 3.12
N ALA A 56 1.62 17.28 2.53
CA ALA A 56 0.29 16.91 2.03
C ALA A 56 -0.76 16.92 3.15
N ALA A 57 -0.41 16.40 4.33
CA ALA A 57 -1.29 16.43 5.50
C ALA A 57 -1.64 17.88 5.90
N PHE A 58 -0.66 18.78 5.92
CA PHE A 58 -0.89 20.19 6.23
C PHE A 58 -1.76 20.90 5.18
N GLN A 59 -1.51 20.64 3.89
CA GLN A 59 -2.34 21.18 2.81
C GLN A 59 -3.79 20.69 2.91
N LEU A 60 -4.02 19.41 3.24
CA LEU A 60 -5.36 18.85 3.45
C LEU A 60 -6.11 19.55 4.59
N VAL A 61 -5.45 19.72 5.74
CA VAL A 61 -6.01 20.44 6.90
C VAL A 61 -6.39 21.87 6.50
N GLY A 62 -5.50 22.58 5.80
CA GLY A 62 -5.74 23.94 5.34
C GLY A 62 -7.00 24.06 4.46
N ARG A 63 -7.16 23.15 3.48
CA ARG A 63 -8.31 23.18 2.56
C ARG A 63 -9.62 22.82 3.23
N ILE A 64 -9.62 21.81 4.09
CA ILE A 64 -10.82 21.39 4.83
C ILE A 64 -11.28 22.49 5.78
N ASN A 65 -10.35 23.14 6.50
CA ASN A 65 -10.68 24.23 7.41
C ASN A 65 -11.13 25.51 6.68
N ALA A 66 -10.65 25.74 5.46
CA ALA A 66 -11.05 26.90 4.66
C ALA A 66 -12.49 26.81 4.11
N GLY A 67 -13.20 25.69 4.34
CA GLY A 67 -14.58 25.50 3.84
C GLY A 67 -14.67 25.48 2.31
N THR A 68 -13.54 25.26 1.63
CA THR A 68 -13.52 25.14 0.16
C THR A 68 -14.27 23.85 -0.18
N PRO A 69 -15.28 23.87 -1.07
CA PRO A 69 -16.03 22.67 -1.42
C PRO A 69 -15.06 21.57 -1.82
N VAL A 70 -15.13 20.44 -1.10
CA VAL A 70 -14.20 19.31 -1.24
C VAL A 70 -14.34 18.58 -2.59
N LEU A 71 -15.26 19.02 -3.45
CA LEU A 71 -15.38 18.65 -4.87
C LEU A 71 -14.04 18.76 -5.64
N ASN A 72 -13.10 19.60 -5.19
CA ASN A 72 -11.77 19.74 -5.78
C ASN A 72 -10.65 19.00 -5.01
N LEU A 73 -10.95 17.94 -4.26
CA LEU A 73 -9.88 17.06 -3.76
C LEU A 73 -9.16 16.32 -4.91
N LEU A 74 -9.78 16.26 -6.09
CA LEU A 74 -9.16 15.80 -7.35
C LEU A 74 -7.85 16.55 -7.66
N ASP A 75 -7.78 17.86 -7.37
CA ASP A 75 -6.57 18.66 -7.58
C ASP A 75 -5.43 18.31 -6.59
N LEU A 76 -5.75 17.64 -5.49
CA LEU A 76 -4.79 17.09 -4.52
C LEU A 76 -4.61 15.58 -4.66
N ALA A 77 -5.36 14.93 -5.55
CA ALA A 77 -5.30 13.48 -5.71
C ALA A 77 -3.95 13.05 -6.27
N ASP A 78 -3.33 13.85 -7.13
CA ASP A 78 -1.98 13.63 -7.65
C ASP A 78 -1.30 14.99 -7.93
N PHE A 79 -0.18 15.27 -7.26
CA PHE A 79 0.59 16.50 -7.43
C PHE A 79 2.08 16.29 -7.14
N GLU A 80 2.92 17.19 -7.64
CA GLU A 80 4.35 17.15 -7.38
C GLU A 80 4.74 18.21 -6.34
N VAL A 81 5.54 17.81 -5.36
CA VAL A 81 6.19 18.68 -4.38
C VAL A 81 7.69 18.53 -4.53
N ARG A 82 8.43 19.60 -4.24
CA ARG A 82 9.88 19.59 -4.23
C ARG A 82 10.38 19.76 -2.80
N ILE A 83 10.94 18.70 -2.22
CA ILE A 83 11.62 18.76 -0.92
C ILE A 83 13.11 18.92 -1.18
N ASP A 84 13.66 20.09 -0.87
CA ASP A 84 15.01 20.51 -1.24
C ASP A 84 15.30 20.38 -2.75
N ASP A 85 16.14 19.42 -3.16
CA ASP A 85 16.51 19.10 -4.53
C ASP A 85 15.78 17.87 -5.09
N VAL A 86 14.89 17.25 -4.31
CA VAL A 86 14.22 15.98 -4.65
C VAL A 86 12.77 16.25 -5.09
N PRO A 87 12.40 15.93 -6.35
CA PRO A 87 11.01 15.91 -6.76
C PRO A 87 10.30 14.70 -6.15
N VAL A 88 9.10 14.93 -5.63
CA VAL A 88 8.28 13.91 -4.98
C VAL A 88 6.88 13.97 -5.58
N ARG A 89 6.44 12.86 -6.18
CA ARG A 89 5.05 12.70 -6.62
C ARG A 89 4.22 12.26 -5.43
N VAL A 90 3.16 13.01 -5.13
CA VAL A 90 2.27 12.78 -4.01
C VAL A 90 0.90 12.42 -4.52
N THR A 91 0.38 11.29 -4.06
CA THR A 91 -0.99 10.84 -4.33
C THR A 91 -1.78 10.83 -3.03
N VAL A 92 -2.97 11.42 -3.03
CA VAL A 92 -3.89 11.42 -1.87
C VAL A 92 -5.15 10.65 -2.23
N ALA A 93 -5.53 9.71 -1.37
CA ALA A 93 -6.77 8.96 -1.48
C ALA A 93 -7.64 9.18 -0.23
N ASP A 94 -8.93 9.46 -0.42
CA ASP A 94 -9.92 9.48 0.65
C ASP A 94 -10.33 8.03 0.98
N GLU A 95 -10.18 7.65 2.25
CA GLU A 95 -10.51 6.30 2.69
C GLU A 95 -12.02 6.06 2.81
N ASP A 96 -12.86 7.12 2.90
CA ASP A 96 -14.31 6.97 2.78
C ASP A 96 -14.71 6.59 1.34
N GLY A 97 -13.81 6.72 0.35
CA GLY A 97 -14.01 6.25 -1.03
C GLY A 97 -13.85 4.73 -1.21
N LYS A 98 -13.48 4.01 -0.15
CA LYS A 98 -13.25 2.55 -0.15
C LYS A 98 -14.22 1.83 0.78
N ILE A 99 -14.42 0.54 0.54
CA ILE A 99 -15.27 -0.31 1.36
C ILE A 99 -14.47 -0.82 2.57
N ASP A 100 -14.95 -0.55 3.78
CA ASP A 100 -14.23 -0.92 5.00
C ASP A 100 -14.45 -2.39 5.37
N LEU A 101 -13.37 -3.15 5.49
CA LEU A 101 -13.40 -4.58 5.81
C LEU A 101 -13.94 -4.88 7.21
N ASN A 102 -13.96 -3.92 8.13
CA ASN A 102 -14.45 -4.08 9.50
C ASN A 102 -15.87 -3.52 9.67
N GLY A 103 -16.28 -2.57 8.83
CA GLY A 103 -17.60 -1.95 8.90
C GLY A 103 -18.62 -2.44 7.86
N ALA A 104 -18.19 -2.88 6.67
CA ALA A 104 -19.09 -3.22 5.58
C ALA A 104 -20.00 -4.41 5.90
N GLN A 105 -21.24 -4.35 5.41
CA GLN A 105 -22.16 -5.49 5.50
C GLN A 105 -21.79 -6.59 4.48
N PRO A 106 -22.08 -7.87 4.77
CA PRO A 106 -21.76 -8.98 3.87
C PRO A 106 -22.29 -8.79 2.45
N GLU A 107 -23.49 -8.21 2.30
CA GLU A 107 -24.10 -7.99 0.98
C GLU A 107 -23.29 -6.99 0.13
N LEU A 108 -22.72 -5.95 0.75
CA LEU A 108 -21.85 -5.01 0.06
C LEU A 108 -20.52 -5.67 -0.35
N LEU A 109 -19.95 -6.49 0.54
CA LEU A 109 -18.73 -7.25 0.25
C LEU A 109 -18.94 -8.24 -0.89
N ALA A 110 -20.09 -8.93 -0.92
CA ALA A 110 -20.44 -9.85 -1.99
C ALA A 110 -20.54 -9.14 -3.35
N VAL A 111 -21.17 -7.97 -3.40
CA VAL A 111 -21.26 -7.17 -4.62
C VAL A 111 -19.89 -6.68 -5.08
N LEU A 112 -19.02 -6.24 -4.16
CA LEU A 112 -17.64 -5.89 -4.49
C LEU A 112 -16.86 -7.08 -5.06
N LEU A 113 -16.89 -8.22 -4.37
CA LEU A 113 -16.21 -9.46 -4.78
C LEU A 113 -16.68 -9.90 -6.16
N GLN A 114 -17.99 -9.88 -6.40
CA GLN A 114 -18.57 -10.24 -7.69
C GLN A 114 -18.05 -9.31 -8.80
N ALA A 115 -17.99 -7.99 -8.55
CA ALA A 115 -17.46 -7.03 -9.52
C ALA A 115 -15.98 -7.28 -9.82
N VAL A 116 -15.15 -7.48 -8.79
CA VAL A 116 -13.71 -7.75 -8.95
C VAL A 116 -13.47 -9.05 -9.71
N MET A 117 -14.20 -10.12 -9.41
CA MET A 117 -14.11 -11.40 -10.12
C MET A 117 -14.58 -11.30 -11.58
N ARG A 118 -15.63 -10.53 -11.85
CA ARG A 118 -16.14 -10.32 -13.20
C ARG A 118 -15.10 -9.60 -14.07
N ASP A 119 -14.47 -8.58 -13.51
CA ASP A 119 -13.49 -7.75 -14.22
C ASP A 119 -12.14 -8.46 -14.36
N ASN A 120 -11.87 -9.48 -13.52
CA ASN A 120 -10.64 -10.28 -13.53
C ASN A 120 -10.95 -11.77 -13.76
N LYS A 121 -11.21 -12.13 -15.02
CA LYS A 121 -11.50 -13.53 -15.41
C LYS A 121 -10.39 -14.46 -14.97
N GLY A 122 -10.76 -15.51 -14.22
CA GLY A 122 -9.84 -16.51 -13.70
C GLY A 122 -9.43 -16.33 -12.24
N LEU A 123 -9.83 -15.24 -11.58
CA LEU A 123 -9.63 -15.07 -10.13
C LEU A 123 -10.73 -15.69 -9.27
N ALA A 124 -11.87 -16.05 -9.87
CA ALA A 124 -12.96 -16.71 -9.16
C ALA A 124 -12.51 -18.09 -8.68
N SER A 125 -12.36 -18.21 -7.37
CA SER A 125 -12.02 -19.45 -6.66
C SER A 125 -13.23 -20.04 -5.95
N GLU A 126 -14.18 -19.19 -5.55
CA GLU A 126 -15.41 -19.50 -4.85
C GLU A 126 -16.50 -18.47 -5.23
N ASP A 127 -17.75 -18.73 -4.84
CA ASP A 127 -18.83 -17.75 -4.98
C ASP A 127 -18.56 -16.49 -4.15
N ALA A 128 -18.90 -15.32 -4.69
CA ALA A 128 -18.71 -14.03 -4.03
C ALA A 128 -19.51 -13.94 -2.72
N ALA A 129 -20.71 -14.53 -2.67
CA ALA A 129 -21.53 -14.56 -1.45
C ALA A 129 -20.90 -15.42 -0.35
N VAL A 130 -20.33 -16.58 -0.72
CA VAL A 130 -19.60 -17.46 0.20
C VAL A 130 -18.41 -16.73 0.82
N LEU A 131 -17.61 -16.07 -0.01
CA LEU A 131 -16.45 -15.33 0.46
C LEU A 131 -16.82 -14.14 1.33
N ALA A 132 -17.92 -13.45 1.04
CA ALA A 132 -18.41 -12.35 1.86
C ALA A 132 -18.85 -12.83 3.26
N ASP A 133 -19.59 -13.95 3.34
CA ASP A 133 -19.96 -14.56 4.62
C ASP A 133 -18.70 -14.98 5.40
N ARG A 134 -17.71 -15.59 4.74
CA ARG A 134 -16.45 -15.99 5.38
C ARG A 134 -15.61 -14.80 5.85
N ILE A 135 -15.60 -13.68 5.13
CA ILE A 135 -14.97 -12.43 5.60
C ILE A 135 -15.67 -11.92 6.86
N ALA A 136 -17.00 -12.07 6.92
CA ALA A 136 -17.79 -11.64 8.07
C ALA A 136 -17.58 -12.53 9.30
N ASP A 137 -17.62 -13.86 9.15
CA ASP A 137 -17.34 -14.84 10.21
C ASP A 137 -15.89 -14.73 10.68
N PHE A 138 -14.95 -14.42 9.79
CA PHE A 138 -13.54 -14.28 10.17
C PHE A 138 -13.31 -13.16 11.19
N ARG A 139 -14.13 -12.10 11.21
CA ARG A 139 -13.88 -10.86 11.97
C ARG A 139 -14.83 -10.62 13.14
N ASP A 140 -15.96 -11.31 13.24
CA ASP A 140 -16.91 -11.12 14.33
C ASP A 140 -16.55 -11.98 15.54
N ILE A 141 -17.02 -11.57 16.72
CA ILE A 141 -16.54 -12.13 18.00
C ILE A 141 -17.27 -13.41 18.41
N ASP A 142 -18.35 -13.76 17.70
CA ASP A 142 -19.13 -14.94 18.03
C ASP A 142 -18.59 -16.15 17.26
N ASN A 143 -19.22 -17.31 17.44
CA ASN A 143 -18.84 -18.55 16.74
C ASN A 143 -20.05 -19.05 15.92
N LEU A 144 -20.92 -18.13 15.51
CA LEU A 144 -22.15 -18.43 14.78
C LEU A 144 -21.88 -18.32 13.29
N ARG A 145 -21.57 -19.46 12.71
CA ARG A 145 -21.41 -19.59 11.26
C ARG A 145 -22.61 -19.03 10.50
N ARG A 146 -22.36 -18.11 9.57
CA ARG A 146 -23.36 -17.67 8.59
C ARG A 146 -23.74 -18.82 7.64
N LEU A 147 -24.75 -18.60 6.80
CA LEU A 147 -25.26 -19.64 5.91
C LEU A 147 -24.13 -20.29 5.09
N GLN A 148 -23.26 -19.46 4.52
CA GLN A 148 -22.14 -19.88 3.67
C GLN A 148 -20.76 -19.53 4.28
N GLY A 149 -20.75 -19.09 5.53
CA GLY A 149 -19.54 -18.67 6.23
C GLY A 149 -18.68 -19.83 6.72
N ALA A 150 -17.65 -19.50 7.49
CA ALA A 150 -16.67 -20.44 8.01
C ALA A 150 -16.17 -19.99 9.38
N GLU A 151 -16.33 -20.87 10.36
CA GLU A 151 -15.80 -20.76 11.71
C GLU A 151 -14.68 -21.79 11.90
N ASP A 152 -14.10 -21.86 13.09
CA ASP A 152 -13.07 -22.83 13.46
C ASP A 152 -13.28 -24.27 12.91
N PRO A 153 -14.49 -24.87 12.95
CA PRO A 153 -14.70 -26.20 12.39
C PRO A 153 -14.46 -26.29 10.88
N GLU A 154 -14.84 -25.26 10.12
CA GLU A 154 -14.65 -25.21 8.66
C GLU A 154 -13.19 -24.99 8.30
N TYR A 155 -12.48 -24.13 9.02
CA TYR A 155 -11.03 -23.97 8.85
C TYR A 155 -10.28 -25.28 9.14
N LEU A 156 -10.62 -25.95 10.24
CA LEU A 156 -10.01 -27.24 10.60
C LEU A 156 -10.29 -28.32 9.56
N ALA A 157 -11.52 -28.38 9.03
CA ALA A 157 -11.90 -29.31 7.96
C ALA A 157 -11.13 -29.04 6.65
N ALA A 158 -10.75 -27.78 6.40
CA ALA A 158 -9.89 -27.38 5.28
C ALA A 158 -8.38 -27.58 5.55
N GLY A 159 -8.00 -28.12 6.72
CA GLY A 159 -6.62 -28.34 7.11
C GLY A 159 -5.89 -27.08 7.58
N VAL A 160 -6.62 -25.99 7.84
CA VAL A 160 -6.09 -24.77 8.43
C VAL A 160 -6.29 -24.86 9.94
N ALA A 161 -5.19 -25.02 10.68
CA ALA A 161 -5.25 -25.12 12.15
C ALA A 161 -5.59 -23.80 12.83
N ALA A 162 -5.29 -22.67 12.17
CA ALA A 162 -5.78 -21.37 12.55
C ALA A 162 -7.25 -21.24 12.08
N GLY A 163 -8.14 -20.89 12.99
CA GLY A 163 -9.56 -20.70 12.70
C GLY A 163 -9.91 -19.29 12.25
N GLY A 164 -11.11 -18.85 12.58
CA GLY A 164 -11.50 -17.44 12.49
C GLY A 164 -10.55 -16.58 13.33
N LYS A 165 -10.43 -15.29 12.99
CA LYS A 165 -9.64 -14.36 13.83
C LYS A 165 -10.45 -13.92 15.06
N ASP A 166 -11.76 -13.96 14.95
CA ASP A 166 -12.75 -13.51 15.92
C ASP A 166 -12.54 -12.06 16.38
N ALA A 167 -11.93 -11.27 15.50
CA ALA A 167 -11.58 -9.88 15.74
C ALA A 167 -11.42 -9.11 14.43
N ALA A 168 -11.53 -7.78 14.53
CA ALA A 168 -11.33 -6.89 13.41
C ALA A 168 -9.99 -7.12 12.67
N PHE A 169 -10.01 -6.90 11.36
CA PHE A 169 -8.82 -6.86 10.52
C PHE A 169 -7.86 -5.76 11.00
N ASP A 170 -6.61 -6.14 11.28
CA ASP A 170 -5.50 -5.22 11.61
C ASP A 170 -4.72 -4.84 10.35
N SER A 171 -4.83 -5.64 9.28
CA SER A 171 -4.26 -5.33 7.98
C SER A 171 -5.09 -5.93 6.85
N ILE A 172 -5.07 -5.28 5.69
CA ILE A 172 -5.71 -5.82 4.47
C ILE A 172 -5.12 -7.19 4.09
N GLY A 173 -3.84 -7.45 4.41
CA GLY A 173 -3.17 -8.71 4.10
C GLY A 173 -3.74 -9.92 4.83
N GLU A 174 -4.46 -9.72 5.94
CA GLU A 174 -5.16 -10.79 6.64
C GLU A 174 -6.32 -11.38 5.84
N LEU A 175 -6.80 -10.71 4.78
CA LEU A 175 -7.72 -11.33 3.82
C LEU A 175 -7.16 -12.64 3.24
N GLY A 176 -5.84 -12.79 3.14
CA GLY A 176 -5.22 -14.05 2.70
C GLY A 176 -5.37 -15.22 3.68
N GLN A 177 -5.84 -14.97 4.90
CA GLN A 177 -6.14 -16.00 5.89
C GLN A 177 -7.60 -16.46 5.82
N VAL A 178 -8.48 -15.70 5.16
CA VAL A 178 -9.90 -16.06 4.99
C VAL A 178 -10.01 -17.28 4.08
N LEU A 179 -10.80 -18.27 4.50
CA LEU A 179 -10.93 -19.52 3.77
C LEU A 179 -11.44 -19.31 2.33
N GLY A 180 -10.65 -19.74 1.35
CA GLY A 180 -10.95 -19.60 -0.08
C GLY A 180 -10.45 -18.31 -0.73
N MET A 181 -9.83 -17.39 0.02
CA MET A 181 -9.14 -16.25 -0.57
C MET A 181 -7.81 -16.66 -1.21
N THR A 182 -7.62 -16.29 -2.48
CA THR A 182 -6.34 -16.48 -3.18
C THR A 182 -5.50 -15.21 -3.11
N PRO A 183 -4.15 -15.31 -3.13
CA PRO A 183 -3.29 -14.12 -3.14
C PRO A 183 -3.61 -13.14 -4.27
N ALA A 184 -3.94 -13.66 -5.47
CA ALA A 184 -4.30 -12.83 -6.62
C ALA A 184 -5.64 -12.10 -6.44
N LEU A 185 -6.62 -12.72 -5.78
CA LEU A 185 -7.89 -12.06 -5.46
C LEU A 185 -7.71 -10.98 -4.38
N VAL A 186 -6.89 -11.25 -3.36
CA VAL A 186 -6.54 -10.26 -2.33
C VAL A 186 -5.85 -9.04 -2.95
N GLU A 187 -4.90 -9.27 -3.87
CA GLU A 187 -4.24 -8.19 -4.61
C GLU A 187 -5.24 -7.37 -5.43
N ALA A 188 -6.15 -8.04 -6.15
CA ALA A 188 -7.19 -7.38 -6.94
C ALA A 188 -8.23 -6.61 -6.10
N LEU A 189 -8.48 -7.04 -4.86
CA LEU A 189 -9.38 -6.36 -3.91
C LEU A 189 -8.74 -5.15 -3.24
N THR A 190 -7.42 -5.18 -3.04
CA THR A 190 -6.67 -4.18 -2.24
C THR A 190 -6.97 -2.71 -2.62
N PRO A 191 -7.14 -2.32 -3.90
CA PRO A 191 -7.45 -0.94 -4.26
C PRO A 191 -8.82 -0.44 -3.77
N TYR A 192 -9.74 -1.36 -3.46
CA TYR A 192 -11.15 -1.07 -3.19
C TYR A 192 -11.53 -1.14 -1.72
N VAL A 193 -10.64 -1.70 -0.89
CA VAL A 193 -10.93 -1.97 0.52
C VAL A 193 -10.03 -1.18 1.45
N THR A 194 -10.53 -0.94 2.66
CA THR A 194 -9.78 -0.28 3.73
C THR A 194 -10.10 -0.89 5.10
N ILE A 195 -9.33 -0.51 6.11
CA ILE A 195 -9.61 -0.81 7.52
C ILE A 195 -9.64 0.48 8.37
N TYR A 196 -9.53 1.65 7.72
CA TYR A 196 -9.22 2.90 8.41
C TYR A 196 -10.44 3.81 8.62
N ASN A 197 -11.54 3.60 7.88
CA ASN A 197 -12.63 4.56 7.85
C ASN A 197 -13.72 4.24 8.90
N GLY A 198 -13.84 2.95 9.28
CA GLY A 198 -14.74 2.48 10.34
C GLY A 198 -16.23 2.68 10.04
N ARG A 199 -16.64 2.63 8.77
CA ARG A 199 -18.04 2.80 8.33
C ARG A 199 -18.56 1.55 7.64
N SER A 200 -19.88 1.38 7.67
CA SER A 200 -20.59 0.43 6.81
C SER A 200 -20.95 0.99 5.43
N GLN A 201 -20.67 2.28 5.18
CA GLN A 201 -20.90 2.96 3.90
C GLN A 201 -19.58 3.40 3.26
N PHE A 202 -19.63 3.62 1.94
CA PHE A 202 -18.57 4.26 1.17
C PHE A 202 -19.12 5.37 0.28
N ASP A 203 -18.23 6.25 -0.20
CA ASP A 203 -18.52 7.31 -1.15
C ASP A 203 -17.97 6.97 -2.55
N PRO A 204 -18.82 6.60 -3.51
CA PRO A 204 -18.37 6.25 -4.86
C PRO A 204 -17.73 7.42 -5.62
N GLU A 205 -18.03 8.68 -5.26
CA GLU A 205 -17.45 9.85 -5.91
C GLU A 205 -16.03 10.16 -5.43
N SER A 206 -15.67 9.66 -4.24
CA SER A 206 -14.34 9.83 -3.63
C SER A 206 -13.43 8.61 -3.84
N GLY A 207 -13.94 7.55 -4.48
CA GLY A 207 -13.26 6.27 -4.67
C GLY A 207 -12.73 6.02 -6.08
N PRO A 208 -12.12 4.85 -6.34
CA PRO A 208 -11.75 4.41 -7.68
C PRO A 208 -12.95 4.41 -8.65
N LEU A 209 -12.71 4.74 -9.92
CA LEU A 209 -13.75 4.79 -10.95
C LEU A 209 -14.59 3.50 -11.07
N SER A 210 -14.00 2.34 -10.78
CA SER A 210 -14.71 1.06 -10.76
C SER A 210 -15.74 0.96 -9.62
N LEU A 211 -15.49 1.57 -8.46
CA LEU A 211 -16.51 1.63 -7.39
C LEU A 211 -17.65 2.60 -7.72
N LYS A 212 -17.38 3.64 -8.52
CA LYS A 212 -18.43 4.49 -9.08
C LYS A 212 -19.33 3.72 -10.05
N ALA A 213 -18.77 2.83 -10.85
CA ALA A 213 -19.59 1.94 -11.68
C ALA A 213 -20.40 0.94 -10.84
N LEU A 214 -19.85 0.49 -9.70
CA LEU A 214 -20.52 -0.41 -8.77
C LEU A 214 -21.76 0.22 -8.13
N SER A 215 -21.69 1.50 -7.73
CA SER A 215 -22.79 2.18 -7.03
C SER A 215 -24.07 2.26 -7.86
N LEU A 216 -23.97 2.39 -9.19
CA LEU A 216 -25.12 2.35 -10.11
C LEU A 216 -25.89 1.02 -10.02
N GLY A 217 -25.22 -0.08 -9.69
CA GLY A 217 -25.84 -1.38 -9.49
C GLY A 217 -26.43 -1.59 -8.09
N LEU A 218 -25.95 -0.87 -7.08
CA LEU A 218 -26.38 -1.01 -5.68
C LEU A 218 -27.82 -0.57 -5.46
N GLU A 219 -28.29 0.46 -6.18
CA GLU A 219 -29.69 0.90 -6.11
C GLU A 219 -30.66 -0.22 -6.50
N GLY A 220 -30.38 -0.91 -7.62
CA GLY A 220 -31.19 -2.03 -8.10
C GLY A 220 -31.15 -3.26 -7.19
N ALA A 221 -30.09 -3.40 -6.39
CA ALA A 221 -29.92 -4.46 -5.40
C ALA A 221 -30.52 -4.12 -4.02
N GLY A 222 -31.13 -2.94 -3.85
CA GLY A 222 -31.66 -2.49 -2.55
C GLY A 222 -30.59 -2.09 -1.53
N LEU A 223 -29.35 -1.89 -1.96
CA LEU A 223 -28.20 -1.56 -1.11
C LEU A 223 -27.86 -0.06 -1.13
N ALA A 224 -28.80 0.80 -1.48
CA ALA A 224 -28.59 2.26 -1.51
C ALA A 224 -28.10 2.83 -0.17
N ILE A 225 -28.46 2.19 0.96
CA ILE A 225 -28.00 2.58 2.30
C ILE A 225 -26.48 2.37 2.53
N ALA A 226 -25.81 1.63 1.64
CA ALA A 226 -24.37 1.43 1.66
C ALA A 226 -23.59 2.59 1.04
N VAL A 227 -24.29 3.56 0.42
CA VAL A 227 -23.68 4.73 -0.21
C VAL A 227 -23.93 5.96 0.66
N ALA A 228 -22.87 6.69 0.98
CA ALA A 228 -22.97 7.97 1.69
C ALA A 228 -21.82 8.89 1.29
N PRO A 229 -22.03 10.22 1.29
CA PRO A 229 -20.95 11.17 1.04
C PRO A 229 -19.76 10.98 1.99
N SER A 230 -18.56 11.25 1.49
CA SER A 230 -17.35 11.23 2.29
C SER A 230 -17.44 12.27 3.41
N ARG A 231 -16.92 11.89 4.59
CA ARG A 231 -16.74 12.82 5.71
C ARG A 231 -15.45 13.63 5.57
N HIS A 232 -14.60 13.28 4.61
CA HIS A 232 -13.29 13.90 4.37
C HIS A 232 -12.43 13.95 5.65
N ARG A 233 -12.38 12.82 6.37
CA ARG A 233 -11.68 12.71 7.66
C ARG A 233 -10.45 11.83 7.61
N VAL A 234 -10.43 10.79 6.79
CA VAL A 234 -9.37 9.79 6.79
C VAL A 234 -8.81 9.70 5.40
N PHE A 235 -7.49 9.86 5.28
CA PHE A 235 -6.80 9.89 4.00
C PHE A 235 -5.57 9.00 4.05
N THR A 236 -5.26 8.38 2.92
CA THR A 236 -3.94 7.80 2.68
C THR A 236 -3.16 8.71 1.76
N VAL A 237 -1.92 9.01 2.13
CA VAL A 237 -0.96 9.73 1.31
C VAL A 237 0.14 8.77 0.87
N ALA A 238 0.38 8.69 -0.43
CA ALA A 238 1.54 8.02 -1.01
C ALA A 238 2.50 9.08 -1.58
N ALA A 239 3.78 8.99 -1.25
CA ALA A 239 4.80 9.91 -1.73
C ALA A 239 5.94 9.11 -2.36
N VAL A 240 6.22 9.34 -3.63
CA VAL A 240 7.28 8.67 -4.40
C VAL A 240 8.36 9.68 -4.73
N ALA A 241 9.52 9.52 -4.09
CA ALA A 241 10.71 10.31 -4.35
C ALA A 241 11.61 9.58 -5.35
N GLU A 242 11.99 10.28 -6.43
CA GLU A 242 12.86 9.75 -7.48
C GLU A 242 14.06 10.69 -7.66
N LEU A 243 15.27 10.17 -7.41
CA LEU A 243 16.50 10.94 -7.61
C LEU A 243 17.07 10.71 -9.02
N PRO A 244 17.86 11.66 -9.56
CA PRO A 244 18.49 11.53 -10.88
C PRO A 244 19.42 10.32 -11.04
N ASN A 245 19.91 9.76 -9.93
CA ASN A 245 20.75 8.56 -9.91
C ASN A 245 19.95 7.24 -9.93
N GLY A 246 18.62 7.31 -10.12
CA GLY A 246 17.73 6.15 -10.18
C GLY A 246 17.28 5.61 -8.82
N VAL A 247 17.62 6.28 -7.71
CA VAL A 247 17.09 5.91 -6.40
C VAL A 247 15.61 6.26 -6.34
N LEU A 248 14.77 5.24 -6.16
CA LEU A 248 13.34 5.37 -5.89
C LEU A 248 13.02 4.99 -4.44
N PHE A 249 12.22 5.82 -3.78
CA PHE A 249 11.66 5.49 -2.47
C PHE A 249 10.19 5.89 -2.40
N GLU A 250 9.33 4.95 -2.03
CA GLU A 250 7.91 5.21 -1.79
C GLU A 250 7.60 5.21 -0.30
N ARG A 251 6.88 6.23 0.17
CA ARG A 251 6.25 6.26 1.50
C ARG A 251 4.74 6.20 1.38
N ARG A 252 4.08 5.41 2.24
CA ARG A 252 2.62 5.51 2.45
C ARG A 252 2.28 5.72 3.92
N ALA A 253 1.39 6.67 4.18
CA ALA A 253 0.88 6.93 5.52
C ALA A 253 -0.64 7.18 5.49
N ALA A 254 -1.34 6.64 6.47
CA ALA A 254 -2.75 6.90 6.70
C ALA A 254 -2.90 7.90 7.85
N LEU A 255 -3.72 8.92 7.64
CA LEU A 255 -3.92 10.03 8.58
C LEU A 255 -5.40 10.31 8.77
N ARG A 256 -5.73 10.83 9.95
CA ARG A 256 -7.06 11.32 10.29
C ARG A 256 -7.01 12.79 10.65
N ILE A 257 -7.89 13.58 10.04
CA ILE A 257 -8.12 14.97 10.39
C ILE A 257 -9.11 15.01 11.56
N THR A 258 -8.65 15.62 12.66
CA THR A 258 -9.35 15.57 13.95
C THR A 258 -10.40 16.66 14.08
N GLY A 259 -10.17 17.82 13.44
CA GLY A 259 -10.90 19.07 13.69
C GLY A 259 -10.40 19.85 14.91
N ASP A 260 -9.42 19.34 15.65
CA ASP A 260 -8.77 20.05 16.77
C ASP A 260 -7.56 20.84 16.26
N ALA A 261 -7.58 22.17 16.42
CA ALA A 261 -6.48 23.03 15.98
C ALA A 261 -5.14 22.74 16.69
N ARG A 262 -5.15 22.14 17.90
CA ARG A 262 -3.93 21.77 18.63
C ARG A 262 -3.34 20.45 18.15
N GLN A 263 -4.14 19.60 17.55
CA GLN A 263 -3.73 18.31 17.00
C GLN A 263 -4.49 18.06 15.70
N PRO A 264 -4.24 18.83 14.63
CA PRO A 264 -5.09 18.82 13.44
C PRO A 264 -5.07 17.47 12.71
N VAL A 265 -3.99 16.70 12.88
CA VAL A 265 -3.78 15.39 12.27
C VAL A 265 -3.42 14.37 13.34
N THR A 266 -3.96 13.16 13.21
CA THR A 266 -3.51 11.96 13.92
C THR A 266 -3.11 10.90 12.91
N TRP A 267 -1.87 10.43 12.98
CA TRP A 267 -1.37 9.33 12.17
C TRP A 267 -1.98 8.00 12.62
N ILE A 268 -2.62 7.28 11.70
CA ILE A 268 -3.23 5.97 11.96
C ILE A 268 -2.19 4.87 11.74
N GLY A 269 -1.40 4.99 10.67
CA GLY A 269 -0.40 4.00 10.34
C GLY A 269 0.60 4.52 9.32
N TRP A 270 1.85 4.13 9.52
CA TRP A 270 2.95 4.36 8.57
C TRP A 270 3.34 3.01 7.99
N ARG A 271 3.18 2.82 6.67
CA ARG A 271 3.72 1.64 6.03
C ARG A 271 5.22 1.86 5.84
N PRO A 272 6.08 0.90 6.23
CA PRO A 272 7.50 0.99 5.93
C PRO A 272 7.65 1.06 4.40
N GLY A 273 8.19 2.18 3.92
CA GLY A 273 8.47 2.38 2.52
C GLY A 273 9.52 1.38 2.03
N GLY A 274 9.28 0.79 0.87
CA GLY A 274 10.24 -0.08 0.17
C GLY A 274 11.09 0.72 -0.81
N ALA A 275 12.37 0.37 -0.93
CA ALA A 275 13.11 0.69 -2.15
C ALA A 275 12.56 -0.24 -3.25
N MET A 276 12.19 0.32 -4.40
CA MET A 276 11.89 -0.48 -5.60
C MET A 276 13.12 -0.62 -6.46
#